data_AF-A0A8T3XEQ0-F1
#
_entry.id   AF-A0A8T3XEQ0-F1
#
_cell.length_a   1.000
_cell.length_b   1.000
_cell.length_c   1.000
_cell.angle_alpha   90.00
_cell.angle_beta   90.00
_cell.angle_gamma   90.00
#
_symmetry.space_group_name_H-M   'P 1'
#
loop_
_entity.id
_entity.type
_entity.pdbx_description
1 polymer ?
#
loop_
_entity_poly.entity_id
_entity_poly.type
_entity_poly.pdbx_seq_one_letter_code
_entity_poly.pdbx_strand_id
1 'polypeptide(L)'
;MAKIKKAQMEIMGLTIVIVIIIIAVLFVIRFAFNKEPIETKKGYSQTELATNMINAFLETTSNCNELSMKRLLQDCAAGKNIICSNKNSCDYVGEEAKKIFEETIEKWNIDYRFKVFYDEKNVLLRLSGCNQGDKSCPNSCPGNKKSKKFVIPSASRNLFVTLDICD
;
A
#
# COMPACT_ATOMS: atom_id res chain seq x y z
N MET A 1 16.59 -74.14 -7.30
CA MET A 1 16.60 -72.93 -6.45
C MET A 1 15.88 -71.76 -7.16
N ALA A 2 14.55 -71.79 -7.30
CA ALA A 2 13.80 -70.74 -8.04
C ALA A 2 12.60 -70.12 -7.27
N LYS A 3 12.25 -70.65 -6.09
CA LYS A 3 11.07 -70.20 -5.32
C LYS A 3 11.28 -68.91 -4.52
N ILE A 4 12.53 -68.55 -4.21
CA ILE A 4 12.86 -67.35 -3.40
C ILE A 4 12.56 -66.03 -4.16
N LYS A 5 12.57 -66.05 -5.50
CA LYS A 5 12.38 -64.84 -6.32
C LYS A 5 10.93 -64.34 -6.41
N LYS A 6 9.95 -65.19 -6.10
CA LYS A 6 8.52 -64.84 -6.28
C LYS A 6 7.98 -64.03 -5.10
N ALA A 7 8.31 -64.42 -3.87
CA ALA A 7 7.95 -63.68 -2.66
C ALA A 7 8.60 -62.29 -2.59
N GLN A 8 9.82 -62.14 -3.13
CA GLN A 8 10.50 -60.85 -3.22
C GLN A 8 9.81 -59.88 -4.19
N MET A 9 9.14 -60.38 -5.22
CA MET A 9 8.42 -59.56 -6.20
C MET A 9 7.09 -59.04 -5.63
N GLU A 10 6.41 -59.81 -4.78
CA GLU A 10 5.18 -59.39 -4.09
C GLU A 10 5.44 -58.29 -3.06
N ILE A 11 6.55 -58.38 -2.30
CA ILE A 11 6.95 -57.36 -1.32
C ILE A 11 7.37 -56.04 -2.00
N MET A 12 8.04 -56.12 -3.16
CA MET A 12 8.38 -54.93 -3.96
C MET A 12 7.14 -54.17 -4.43
N GLY A 13 6.11 -54.89 -4.89
CA GLY A 13 4.84 -54.28 -5.32
C GLY A 13 4.12 -53.57 -4.16
N LEU A 14 4.04 -54.21 -2.99
CA LEU A 14 3.43 -53.61 -1.80
C LEU A 14 4.16 -52.33 -1.37
N THR A 15 5.50 -52.32 -1.44
CA THR A 15 6.31 -51.17 -1.04
C THR A 15 6.05 -49.95 -1.92
N ILE A 16 5.90 -50.15 -3.24
CA ILE A 16 5.63 -49.06 -4.19
C ILE A 16 4.26 -48.42 -3.89
N VAL A 17 3.23 -49.23 -3.61
CA VAL A 17 1.89 -48.72 -3.27
C VAL A 17 1.93 -47.88 -2.00
N ILE A 18 2.66 -48.33 -0.97
CA ILE A 18 2.82 -47.58 0.29
C ILE A 18 3.49 -46.24 0.04
N VAL A 19 4.56 -46.19 -0.77
CA VAL A 19 5.25 -44.94 -1.11
C VAL A 19 4.31 -43.95 -1.81
N ILE A 20 3.48 -44.43 -2.75
CA ILE A 20 2.49 -43.60 -3.45
C ILE A 20 1.45 -43.03 -2.48
N ILE A 21 0.97 -43.85 -1.54
CA ILE A 21 0.00 -43.40 -0.52
C ILE A 21 0.61 -42.32 0.37
N ILE A 22 1.86 -42.50 0.82
CA ILE A 22 2.57 -41.50 1.64
C ILE A 22 2.71 -40.18 0.89
N ILE A 23 3.09 -40.21 -0.39
CA ILE A 23 3.20 -39.01 -1.22
C ILE A 23 1.83 -38.31 -1.36
N ALA A 24 0.76 -39.07 -1.61
CA ALA A 24 -0.59 -38.52 -1.73
C ALA A 24 -1.06 -37.84 -0.43
N VAL A 25 -0.81 -38.48 0.72
CA VAL A 25 -1.12 -37.90 2.04
C VAL A 25 -0.30 -36.64 2.30
N LEU A 26 0.98 -36.62 1.94
CA LEU A 26 1.81 -35.41 2.05
C LEU A 26 1.27 -34.26 1.22
N PHE A 27 0.79 -34.51 -0.01
CA PHE A 27 0.15 -33.48 -0.82
C PHE A 27 -1.14 -32.98 -0.18
N VAL A 28 -2.01 -33.87 0.32
CA VAL A 28 -3.24 -33.47 1.01
C VAL A 28 -2.92 -32.62 2.24
N ILE A 29 -1.93 -33.02 3.05
CA ILE A 29 -1.50 -32.24 4.21
C ILE A 29 -0.99 -30.86 3.76
N ARG A 30 -0.11 -30.81 2.75
CA ARG A 30 0.40 -29.54 2.23
C ARG A 30 -0.73 -28.62 1.75
N PHE A 31 -1.69 -29.13 0.98
CA PHE A 31 -2.75 -28.30 0.39
C PHE A 31 -3.90 -27.99 1.35
N ALA A 32 -4.20 -28.87 2.32
CA ALA A 32 -5.23 -28.65 3.32
C ALA A 32 -4.76 -27.66 4.41
N PHE A 33 -3.48 -27.75 4.82
CA PHE A 33 -2.94 -26.94 5.91
C PHE A 33 -2.24 -25.64 5.45
N ASN A 34 -1.79 -25.51 4.19
CA ASN A 34 -1.24 -24.22 3.68
C ASN A 34 -2.29 -23.23 3.18
N LYS A 35 -3.53 -23.30 3.67
CA LYS A 35 -4.44 -22.15 3.58
C LYS A 35 -4.04 -21.12 4.63
N GLU A 36 -2.82 -20.59 4.53
CA GLU A 36 -2.45 -19.39 5.29
C GLU A 36 -3.42 -18.27 4.89
N PRO A 37 -3.91 -17.46 5.85
CA PRO A 37 -4.73 -16.31 5.52
C PRO A 37 -3.87 -15.32 4.73
N ILE A 38 -4.11 -15.24 3.42
CA ILE A 38 -3.46 -14.30 2.50
C ILE A 38 -3.65 -12.83 2.97
N GLU A 39 -4.59 -12.58 3.87
CA GLU A 39 -4.95 -11.26 4.39
C GLU A 39 -3.88 -10.61 5.27
N THR A 40 -3.09 -11.36 6.05
CA THR A 40 -2.12 -10.74 6.96
C THR A 40 -0.92 -10.14 6.22
N LYS A 41 -0.43 -10.81 5.16
CA LYS A 41 0.69 -10.28 4.34
C LYS A 41 0.30 -9.04 3.54
N LYS A 42 -0.95 -8.93 3.07
CA LYS A 42 -1.43 -7.76 2.33
C LYS A 42 -1.45 -6.50 3.21
N GLY A 43 -1.81 -6.62 4.49
CA GLY A 43 -1.92 -5.47 5.38
C GLY A 43 -0.60 -4.81 5.79
N TYR A 44 0.45 -5.59 6.02
CA TYR A 44 1.78 -5.03 6.28
C TYR A 44 2.31 -4.28 5.05
N SER A 45 2.14 -4.86 3.87
CA SER A 45 2.58 -4.27 2.61
C SER A 45 1.94 -2.90 2.34
N GLN A 46 0.63 -2.75 2.56
CA GLN A 46 -0.06 -1.47 2.31
C GLN A 46 0.34 -0.34 3.28
N THR A 47 0.56 -0.66 4.56
CA THR A 47 0.99 0.35 5.55
C THR A 47 2.41 0.81 5.25
N GLU A 48 3.28 -0.12 4.88
CA GLU A 48 4.66 0.16 4.49
C GLU A 48 4.70 0.98 3.19
N LEU A 49 3.90 0.61 2.19
CA LEU A 49 3.72 1.37 0.96
C LEU A 49 3.29 2.81 1.25
N ALA A 50 2.22 3.00 2.04
CA ALA A 50 1.72 4.33 2.38
C ALA A 50 2.80 5.17 3.08
N THR A 51 3.54 4.55 4.00
CA THR A 51 4.62 5.20 4.75
C THR A 51 5.76 5.64 3.84
N ASN A 52 6.26 4.71 3.03
CA ASN A 52 7.38 4.97 2.13
C ASN A 52 7.01 6.01 1.07
N MET A 53 5.77 5.96 0.58
CA MET A 53 5.27 6.92 -0.39
C MET A 53 5.13 8.33 0.19
N ILE A 54 4.57 8.48 1.40
CA ILE A 54 4.51 9.79 2.06
C ILE A 54 5.93 10.31 2.31
N ASN A 55 6.84 9.48 2.82
CA ASN A 55 8.22 9.92 3.09
C ASN A 55 8.92 10.37 1.81
N ALA A 56 8.83 9.59 0.73
CA ALA A 56 9.39 9.95 -0.56
C ALA A 56 8.77 11.25 -1.10
N PHE A 57 7.44 11.37 -1.03
CA PHE A 57 6.74 12.58 -1.44
C PHE A 57 7.20 13.82 -0.67
N LEU A 58 7.29 13.74 0.67
CA LEU A 58 7.68 14.87 1.52
C LEU A 58 9.12 15.33 1.27
N GLU A 59 10.03 14.40 0.97
CA GLU A 59 11.44 14.67 0.66
C GLU A 59 11.67 15.01 -0.82
N THR A 60 10.66 14.87 -1.68
CA THR A 60 10.77 15.22 -3.10
C THR A 60 11.00 16.72 -3.26
N THR A 61 12.07 17.09 -3.98
CA THR A 61 12.37 18.46 -4.35
C THR A 61 11.47 18.89 -5.51
N SER A 62 10.77 20.00 -5.33
CA SER A 62 9.95 20.59 -6.38
C SER A 62 10.75 21.54 -7.27
N ASN A 63 10.22 21.82 -8.45
CA ASN A 63 10.73 22.90 -9.29
C ASN A 63 10.33 24.29 -8.76
N CYS A 64 9.56 24.37 -7.67
CA CYS A 64 9.25 25.62 -7.01
C CYS A 64 10.35 26.00 -6.01
N ASN A 65 11.25 26.88 -6.45
CA ASN A 65 12.36 27.41 -5.65
C ASN A 65 13.27 26.31 -5.07
N GLU A 66 13.33 25.15 -5.71
CA GLU A 66 14.08 23.97 -5.25
C GLU A 66 13.74 23.55 -3.80
N LEU A 67 12.50 23.84 -3.36
CA LEU A 67 12.03 23.50 -2.03
C LEU A 67 11.42 22.09 -2.02
N SER A 68 11.63 21.38 -0.93
CA SER A 68 10.96 20.09 -0.70
C SER A 68 9.45 20.27 -0.53
N MET A 69 8.67 19.25 -0.90
CA MET A 69 7.21 19.27 -0.70
C MET A 69 6.84 19.49 0.77
N LYS A 70 7.65 18.96 1.70
CA LYS A 70 7.50 19.24 3.13
C LYS A 70 7.57 20.73 3.44
N ARG A 71 8.50 21.48 2.84
CA ARG A 71 8.65 22.92 3.06
C ARG A 71 7.51 23.71 2.44
N LEU A 72 7.06 23.31 1.25
CA LEU A 72 5.89 23.90 0.60
C LEU A 72 4.61 23.66 1.41
N LEU A 73 4.43 22.47 1.99
CA LEU A 73 3.33 22.18 2.90
C LEU A 73 3.38 23.01 4.19
N GLN A 74 4.57 23.26 4.74
CA GLN A 74 4.74 24.16 5.89
C GLN A 74 4.31 25.59 5.55
N ASP A 75 4.69 26.09 4.38
CA ASP A 75 4.26 27.43 3.93
C ASP A 75 2.75 27.48 3.64
N CYS A 76 2.22 26.45 2.98
CA CYS A 76 0.78 26.28 2.75
C CYS A 76 -0.01 26.37 4.06
N ALA A 77 0.55 25.80 5.14
CA ALA A 77 -0.02 25.92 6.47
C ALA A 77 0.18 27.32 7.10
N ALA A 78 1.38 27.89 6.98
CA ALA A 78 1.71 29.14 7.67
C ALA A 78 1.02 30.39 7.11
N GLY A 79 0.73 30.43 5.80
CA GLY A 79 0.13 31.62 5.19
C GLY A 79 0.15 31.68 3.66
N LYS A 80 0.67 30.65 2.98
CA LYS A 80 0.74 30.57 1.51
C LYS A 80 1.57 31.71 0.88
N ASN A 81 2.69 32.06 1.50
CA ASN A 81 3.52 33.18 1.04
C ASN A 81 4.37 32.82 -0.17
N ILE A 82 4.65 31.53 -0.36
CA ILE A 82 5.44 31.04 -1.50
C ILE A 82 4.51 30.90 -2.70
N ILE A 83 4.88 31.60 -3.78
CA ILE A 83 4.19 31.54 -5.07
C ILE A 83 5.04 30.72 -6.04
N CYS A 84 4.44 29.68 -6.61
CA CYS A 84 5.03 28.74 -7.55
C CYS A 84 4.28 28.84 -8.87
N SER A 85 4.91 29.36 -9.94
CA SER A 85 4.27 29.44 -11.27
C SER A 85 2.86 30.08 -11.26
N ASN A 86 2.72 31.20 -10.56
CA ASN A 86 1.44 31.92 -10.32
C ASN A 86 0.40 31.16 -9.48
N LYS A 87 0.78 30.09 -8.80
CA LYS A 87 -0.08 29.33 -7.88
C LYS A 87 0.46 29.48 -6.46
N ASN A 88 -0.44 29.41 -5.48
CA ASN A 88 -0.01 29.36 -4.10
C ASN A 88 0.61 27.99 -3.78
N SER A 89 1.40 27.91 -2.72
CA SER A 89 2.08 26.69 -2.30
C SER A 89 1.14 25.50 -2.07
N CYS A 90 -0.10 25.71 -1.63
CA CYS A 90 -1.08 24.63 -1.47
C CYS A 90 -1.56 24.05 -2.79
N ASP A 91 -1.92 24.92 -3.74
CA ASP A 91 -2.44 24.53 -5.04
C ASP A 91 -1.36 23.82 -5.85
N TYR A 92 -0.12 24.34 -5.80
CA TYR A 92 1.03 23.72 -6.44
C TYR A 92 1.31 22.32 -5.87
N VAL A 93 1.34 22.17 -4.54
CA VAL A 93 1.54 20.86 -3.90
C VAL A 93 0.39 19.91 -4.23
N GLY A 94 -0.85 20.40 -4.30
CA GLY A 94 -2.01 19.60 -4.68
C GLY A 94 -1.90 19.03 -6.09
N GLU A 95 -1.44 19.83 -7.05
CA GLU A 95 -1.23 19.39 -8.44
C GLU A 95 -0.05 18.43 -8.59
N GLU A 96 1.09 18.72 -7.96
CA GLU A 96 2.25 17.82 -8.00
C GLU A 96 1.96 16.49 -7.31
N ALA A 97 1.28 16.52 -6.15
CA ALA A 97 0.85 15.31 -5.47
C ALA A 97 -0.10 14.48 -6.34
N LYS A 98 -1.06 15.13 -7.00
CA LYS A 98 -1.98 14.47 -7.93
C LYS A 98 -1.20 13.79 -9.06
N LYS A 99 -0.29 14.52 -9.71
CA LYS A 99 0.55 13.97 -10.79
C LYS A 99 1.39 12.79 -10.34
N ILE A 100 2.07 12.91 -9.19
CA ILE A 100 2.91 11.83 -8.63
C ILE A 100 2.04 10.59 -8.37
N PHE A 101 0.86 10.74 -7.78
CA PHE A 101 0.00 9.60 -7.46
C PHE A 101 -0.66 8.98 -8.69
N GLU A 102 -1.07 9.78 -9.68
CA GLU A 102 -1.55 9.31 -10.99
C GLU A 102 -0.46 8.49 -11.72
N GLU A 103 0.79 8.94 -11.66
CA GLU A 103 1.90 8.27 -12.33
C GLU A 103 2.43 7.03 -11.58
N THR A 104 2.00 6.80 -10.32
CA THR A 104 2.49 5.73 -9.44
C THR A 104 1.36 4.83 -8.94
N ILE A 105 0.60 5.28 -7.94
CA ILE A 105 -0.42 4.51 -7.22
C ILE A 105 -1.55 4.09 -8.16
N GLU A 106 -1.99 5.00 -9.05
CA GLU A 106 -3.07 4.69 -10.00
C GLU A 106 -2.62 3.70 -11.07
N LYS A 107 -1.36 3.74 -11.52
CA LYS A 107 -0.82 2.72 -12.42
C LYS A 107 -0.78 1.33 -11.79
N TRP A 108 -0.70 1.25 -10.47
CA TRP A 108 -0.77 -0.01 -9.73
C TRP A 108 -2.21 -0.45 -9.45
N ASN A 109 -3.19 0.33 -9.91
CA ASN A 109 -4.60 0.08 -9.72
C ASN A 109 -4.95 -0.03 -8.22
N ILE A 110 -4.38 0.85 -7.39
CA ILE A 110 -4.60 0.90 -5.95
C ILE A 110 -5.44 2.13 -5.62
N ASP A 111 -6.53 1.92 -4.88
CA ASP A 111 -7.37 3.02 -4.41
C ASP A 111 -6.70 3.70 -3.21
N TYR A 112 -6.66 5.03 -3.21
CA TYR A 112 -5.97 5.78 -2.17
C TYR A 112 -6.68 7.08 -1.79
N ARG A 113 -6.27 7.60 -0.64
CA ARG A 113 -6.71 8.90 -0.14
C ARG A 113 -5.59 9.59 0.58
N PHE A 114 -5.17 10.71 0.02
CA PHE A 114 -4.23 11.60 0.63
C PHE A 114 -4.96 12.77 1.29
N LYS A 115 -4.59 13.10 2.53
CA LYS A 115 -5.10 14.28 3.22
C LYS A 115 -3.99 15.03 3.94
N VAL A 116 -4.12 16.34 3.94
CA VAL A 116 -3.34 17.26 4.75
C VAL A 116 -4.32 18.09 5.58
N PHE A 117 -4.18 18.07 6.90
CA PHE A 117 -5.15 18.71 7.81
C PHE A 117 -4.49 19.16 9.12
N TYR A 118 -5.10 20.14 9.79
CA TYR A 118 -4.73 20.53 11.17
C TYR A 118 -5.45 19.67 12.21
N ASP A 119 -6.74 19.46 11.96
CA ASP A 119 -7.63 18.60 12.72
C ASP A 119 -8.62 17.96 11.72
N GLU A 120 -9.39 16.97 12.15
CA GLU A 120 -10.27 16.23 11.23
C GLU A 120 -11.36 17.09 10.56
N LYS A 121 -11.63 18.29 11.09
CA LYS A 121 -12.59 19.25 10.52
C LYS A 121 -11.92 20.26 9.57
N ASN A 122 -10.65 20.60 9.82
CA ASN A 122 -9.88 21.58 9.05
C ASN A 122 -8.89 20.91 8.09
N VAL A 123 -9.42 20.45 6.95
CA VAL A 123 -8.65 19.83 5.87
C VAL A 123 -8.13 20.90 4.91
N LEU A 124 -6.82 20.98 4.70
CA LEU A 124 -6.21 21.91 3.74
C LEU A 124 -6.21 21.33 2.32
N LEU A 125 -5.83 20.06 2.19
CA LEU A 125 -5.68 19.38 0.91
C LEU A 125 -6.26 17.99 1.02
N ARG A 126 -7.02 17.60 0.00
CA ARG A 126 -7.62 16.28 -0.11
C ARG A 126 -7.49 15.80 -1.54
N LEU A 127 -6.85 14.66 -1.71
CA LEU A 127 -6.75 13.96 -2.98
C LEU A 127 -7.22 12.53 -2.78
N SER A 128 -7.89 11.99 -3.78
CA SER A 128 -8.29 10.59 -3.82
C SER A 128 -8.27 10.14 -5.26
N GLY A 129 -7.61 9.03 -5.52
CA GLY A 129 -7.67 8.32 -6.79
C GLY A 129 -8.35 6.99 -6.55
N CYS A 130 -9.24 6.64 -7.46
CA CYS A 130 -9.90 5.34 -7.48
C CYS A 130 -9.90 4.80 -8.90
N ASN A 131 -9.87 3.48 -9.02
CA ASN A 131 -9.87 2.82 -10.30
C ASN A 131 -11.18 3.08 -11.06
N GLN A 132 -11.08 3.41 -12.35
CA GLN A 132 -12.19 3.82 -13.23
C GLN A 132 -13.34 2.79 -13.38
N GLY A 133 -13.26 1.63 -12.74
CA GLY A 133 -14.31 0.62 -12.73
C GLY A 133 -15.33 0.73 -11.59
N ASP A 134 -15.02 1.47 -10.51
CA ASP A 134 -15.88 1.52 -9.32
C ASP A 134 -16.60 2.87 -9.19
N LYS A 135 -17.93 2.84 -9.33
CA LYS A 135 -18.81 4.01 -9.14
C LYS A 135 -18.91 4.43 -7.66
N SER A 136 -18.27 3.71 -6.73
CA SER A 136 -18.36 3.91 -5.28
C SER A 136 -17.29 4.84 -4.67
N CYS A 137 -16.64 5.71 -5.44
CA CYS A 137 -15.65 6.63 -4.88
C CYS A 137 -16.03 8.11 -4.97
N PRO A 138 -16.74 8.67 -3.97
CA PRO A 138 -16.75 10.12 -3.80
C PRO A 138 -15.85 10.57 -2.67
N ASN A 139 -15.85 9.94 -1.49
CA ASN A 139 -15.17 10.49 -0.31
C ASN A 139 -14.96 9.52 0.87
N SER A 140 -15.08 8.20 0.71
CA SER A 140 -14.86 7.20 1.79
C SER A 140 -14.09 6.01 1.24
N CYS A 141 -12.88 5.68 1.75
CA CYS A 141 -12.33 4.33 1.62
C CYS A 141 -13.29 3.51 2.49
N PRO A 142 -14.18 2.69 1.91
CA PRO A 142 -15.08 1.88 2.70
C PRO A 142 -14.24 0.78 3.38
N GLY A 143 -14.35 0.63 4.70
CA GLY A 143 -13.66 -0.44 5.44
C GLY A 143 -12.40 -0.04 6.21
N ASN A 144 -11.56 -1.04 6.51
CA ASN A 144 -10.38 -0.92 7.35
C ASN A 144 -9.28 -0.17 6.60
N LYS A 145 -9.00 1.07 7.04
CA LYS A 145 -7.94 1.88 6.45
C LYS A 145 -6.62 1.56 7.12
N LYS A 146 -5.61 1.29 6.30
CA LYS A 146 -4.23 1.20 6.76
C LYS A 146 -3.56 2.51 6.41
N SER A 147 -3.26 3.29 7.44
CA SER A 147 -2.63 4.59 7.25
C SER A 147 -1.64 4.92 8.33
N LYS A 148 -0.69 5.77 7.96
CA LYS A 148 0.28 6.35 8.88
C LYS A 148 0.14 7.86 8.83
N LYS A 149 0.03 8.46 10.01
CA LYS A 149 0.01 9.91 10.17
C LYS A 149 1.44 10.40 10.31
N PHE A 150 1.83 11.35 9.45
CA PHE A 150 3.09 12.06 9.55
C PHE A 150 2.82 13.46 10.09
N VAL A 151 3.63 13.91 11.05
CA VAL A 151 3.48 15.22 11.69
C VAL A 151 4.54 16.16 11.15
N ILE A 152 4.12 17.29 10.60
CA ILE A 152 4.99 18.36 10.14
C ILE A 152 4.83 19.54 11.12
N PRO A 153 5.86 19.88 11.90
CA PRO A 153 5.82 21.08 12.72
C PRO A 153 5.78 22.31 11.81
N SER A 154 4.86 23.24 12.08
CA SER A 154 4.78 24.56 11.46
C SER A 154 4.76 25.64 12.53
N ALA A 155 5.04 26.89 12.14
CA ALA A 155 5.17 28.02 13.06
C ALA A 155 3.88 28.33 13.84
N SER A 156 2.72 28.02 13.24
CA SER A 156 1.41 28.28 13.84
C SER A 156 0.85 27.07 14.60
N ARG A 157 0.83 25.89 13.96
CA ARG A 157 0.29 24.62 14.50
C ARG A 157 0.94 23.41 13.84
N ASN A 158 0.78 22.23 14.45
CA ASN A 158 1.17 20.97 13.83
C ASN A 158 0.26 20.64 12.64
N LEU A 159 0.87 20.29 11.51
CA LEU A 159 0.19 19.83 10.31
C LEU A 159 0.27 18.31 10.23
N PHE A 160 -0.85 17.66 9.97
CA PHE A 160 -0.91 16.21 9.83
C PHE A 160 -1.09 15.84 8.35
N VAL A 161 -0.26 14.92 7.89
CA VAL A 161 -0.32 14.33 6.55
C VAL A 161 -0.63 12.85 6.69
N THR A 162 -1.62 12.36 5.94
CA THR A 162 -1.99 10.94 5.90
C THR A 162 -2.20 10.50 4.47
N LEU A 163 -1.77 9.27 4.18
CA LEU A 163 -2.11 8.53 2.98
C LEU A 163 -2.78 7.25 3.45
N ASP A 164 -4.06 7.12 3.15
CA ASP A 164 -4.84 5.92 3.41
C ASP A 164 -4.84 5.10 2.10
N ILE A 165 -4.43 3.84 2.16
CA ILE A 165 -4.63 2.88 1.06
C ILE A 165 -5.94 2.13 1.35
N CYS A 166 -6.85 2.12 0.37
CA CYS A 166 -8.10 1.39 0.48
C CYS A 166 -7.92 -0.08 0.02
N ASP A 167 -8.70 -0.99 0.60
CA ASP A 167 -8.81 -2.41 0.24
C ASP A 167 -10.16 -2.67 -0.45
#